data_AF-V8D4J3-F1
#
_entry.id   AF-V8D4J3-F1
#
_cell.length_a   1.000
_cell.length_b   1.000
_cell.length_c   1.000
_cell.angle_alpha   90.00
_cell.angle_beta   90.00
_cell.angle_gamma   90.00
#
_symmetry.space_group_name_H-M   'P 1'
#
loop_
_entity.id
_entity.type
_entity.pdbx_description
1 polymer ?
#
loop_
_entity_poly.entity_id
_entity_poly.type
_entity_poly.pdbx_seq_one_letter_code
_entity_poly.pdbx_strand_id
1 'polypeptide(L)'
;MSTAISFDPEVAANALLAEQSERERVVRELAASYGDILQREQDLDTARAKHLQLRVRASEFGITDAALKKAGIPTVATTSRRNGTTRRAPRRTTSPATSTPTQHENTASTDHSNHNDGV
;
A
#
# COMPACT_ATOMS: atom_id res chain seq x y z
N MET A 1 31.22 -23.40 36.79
CA MET A 1 30.28 -24.47 36.40
C MET A 1 29.78 -24.14 35.00
N SER A 2 30.24 -24.86 33.98
CA SER A 2 29.91 -24.59 32.58
C SER A 2 28.84 -25.58 32.14
N THR A 3 27.63 -25.10 31.85
CA THR A 3 26.58 -25.92 31.21
C THR A 3 26.96 -26.09 29.75
N ALA A 4 27.67 -27.17 29.44
CA ALA A 4 27.84 -27.59 28.06
C ALA A 4 26.44 -27.88 27.51
N ILE A 5 25.99 -27.04 26.56
CA ILE A 5 24.78 -27.29 25.80
C ILE A 5 25.06 -28.56 25.00
N SER A 6 24.50 -29.69 25.41
CA SER A 6 24.59 -30.94 24.66
C SER A 6 23.78 -30.77 23.39
N PHE A 7 24.46 -30.57 22.27
CA PHE A 7 23.83 -30.52 20.95
C PHE A 7 23.36 -31.92 20.56
N ASP A 8 22.04 -32.09 20.44
CA ASP A 8 21.42 -33.30 19.90
C ASP A 8 21.06 -33.05 18.41
N PRO A 9 21.78 -33.67 17.47
CA PRO A 9 21.56 -33.46 16.04
C PRO A 9 20.18 -33.95 15.56
N GLU A 10 19.59 -34.97 16.21
CA GLU A 10 18.29 -35.50 15.81
C GLU A 10 17.17 -34.54 16.22
N VAL A 11 17.25 -33.97 17.42
CA VAL A 11 16.31 -32.94 17.89
C VAL A 11 16.40 -31.69 17.01
N ALA A 12 17.62 -31.27 16.64
CA ALA A 12 17.81 -30.14 15.73
C ALA A 12 17.23 -30.41 14.33
N ALA A 13 17.44 -31.61 13.77
CA ALA A 13 16.88 -31.99 12.47
C ALA A 13 15.34 -32.02 12.50
N ASN A 14 14.75 -32.60 13.54
CA ASN A 14 13.29 -32.64 13.71
C ASN A 14 12.68 -31.24 13.89
N ALA A 15 13.35 -30.35 14.62
CA ALA A 15 12.92 -28.96 14.77
C ALA A 15 12.97 -28.19 13.44
N LEU A 16 14.02 -28.38 12.64
CA LEU A 16 14.16 -27.75 11.32
C LEU A 16 13.10 -28.27 10.32
N LEU A 17 12.79 -29.57 10.36
CA LEU A 17 11.73 -30.16 9.54
C LEU A 17 10.34 -29.65 9.94
N ALA A 18 10.09 -29.50 11.25
CA ALA A 18 8.85 -28.91 11.75
C ALA A 18 8.69 -27.46 11.27
N GLU A 19 9.74 -26.64 11.39
CA GLU A 19 9.74 -25.26 10.90
C GLU A 19 9.52 -25.19 9.38
N GLN A 20 10.16 -26.09 8.62
CA GLN A 20 9.94 -26.19 7.18
C GLN A 20 8.46 -26.50 6.86
N SER A 21 7.86 -27.45 7.57
CA SER A 21 6.45 -27.81 7.35
C SER A 21 5.48 -26.66 7.64
N GLU A 22 5.78 -25.85 8.66
CA GLU A 22 4.98 -24.67 9.01
C GLU A 22 5.14 -23.55 7.98
N ARG A 23 6.37 -23.30 7.52
CA ARG A 23 6.63 -22.36 6.42
C ARG A 23 5.88 -22.75 5.14
N GLU A 24 5.90 -24.03 4.77
CA GLU A 24 5.16 -24.54 3.61
C GLU A 24 3.64 -24.40 3.78
N ARG A 25 3.12 -24.58 5.00
CA ARG A 25 1.70 -24.38 5.31
C ARG A 25 1.31 -22.90 5.14
N VAL A 26 2.07 -21.97 5.73
CA VAL A 26 1.80 -20.53 5.62
C VAL A 26 1.85 -20.07 4.17
N VAL A 27 2.82 -20.54 3.37
CA VAL A 27 2.90 -20.20 1.94
C VAL A 27 1.68 -20.73 1.18
N ARG A 28 1.20 -21.94 1.48
CA ARG A 28 -0.02 -22.49 0.88
C ARG A 28 -1.27 -21.70 1.26
N GLU A 29 -1.42 -21.33 2.53
CA GLU A 29 -2.53 -20.50 3.01
C GLU A 29 -2.50 -19.11 2.35
N LEU A 30 -1.31 -18.52 2.20
CA LEU A 30 -1.14 -17.23 1.50
C LEU A 30 -1.51 -17.35 0.01
N ALA A 31 -1.04 -18.40 -0.68
CA ALA A 31 -1.39 -18.65 -2.07
C ALA A 31 -2.90 -18.86 -2.28
N ALA A 32 -3.55 -19.61 -1.38
CA ALA A 32 -5.00 -19.79 -1.40
C ALA A 32 -5.73 -18.44 -1.20
N SER A 33 -5.31 -17.65 -0.21
CA SER A 33 -5.90 -16.33 0.05
C SER A 33 -5.76 -15.38 -1.14
N TYR A 34 -4.64 -15.46 -1.86
CA TYR A 34 -4.43 -14.67 -3.06
C TYR A 34 -5.33 -15.13 -4.21
N GLY A 35 -5.54 -16.45 -4.36
CA GLY A 35 -6.54 -16.99 -5.29
C GLY A 35 -7.95 -16.44 -5.01
N ASP A 36 -8.35 -16.39 -3.74
CA ASP A 36 -9.65 -15.82 -3.35
C ASP A 36 -9.76 -14.32 -3.68
N ILE A 37 -8.67 -13.55 -3.53
CA ILE A 37 -8.63 -12.14 -3.93
C ILE A 37 -8.87 -12.01 -5.44
N LEU A 38 -8.17 -12.79 -6.26
CA LEU A 38 -8.33 -12.74 -7.72
C LEU A 38 -9.76 -13.10 -8.14
N GLN A 39 -10.36 -14.10 -7.50
CA GLN A 39 -11.76 -14.46 -7.77
C GLN A 39 -12.71 -13.31 -7.42
N ARG A 40 -12.54 -12.69 -6.25
CA ARG A 40 -13.37 -11.55 -5.84
C ARG A 40 -13.19 -10.34 -6.75
N GLU A 41 -11.99 -10.09 -7.26
CA GLU A 41 -11.75 -9.04 -8.25
C GLU A 41 -12.53 -9.30 -9.54
N GLN A 42 -12.55 -10.54 -10.02
CA GLN A 42 -13.32 -10.93 -11.20
C GLN A 42 -14.84 -10.80 -10.97
N ASP A 43 -15.33 -11.21 -9.80
CA ASP A 43 -16.73 -11.07 -9.43
C ASP A 43 -17.13 -9.59 -9.35
N LEU A 44 -16.24 -8.74 -8.82
CA LEU A 44 -16.43 -7.30 -8.72
C LEU A 44 -16.49 -6.65 -10.11
N ASP A 45 -15.63 -7.07 -11.05
CA ASP A 45 -15.67 -6.58 -12.43
C ASP A 45 -16.96 -7.02 -13.15
N THR A 46 -17.41 -8.24 -12.91
CA THR A 46 -18.72 -8.73 -13.42
C THR A 46 -19.88 -7.90 -12.86
N ALA A 47 -19.88 -7.63 -11.55
CA ALA A 47 -20.88 -6.82 -10.89
C ALA A 47 -20.89 -5.37 -11.42
N ARG A 48 -19.71 -4.78 -11.66
CA ARG A 48 -19.57 -3.45 -12.29
C ARG A 48 -20.15 -3.42 -13.70
N ALA A 49 -19.86 -4.43 -14.52
CA ALA A 49 -20.39 -4.52 -15.88
C ALA A 49 -21.93 -4.58 -15.87
N LYS A 50 -22.50 -5.42 -15.00
CA LYS A 50 -23.96 -5.52 -14.82
C LYS A 50 -24.58 -4.20 -14.33
N HIS A 51 -23.95 -3.54 -13.36
CA HIS A 51 -24.40 -2.22 -12.90
C HIS A 51 -24.42 -1.19 -14.02
N LEU A 52 -23.37 -1.15 -14.85
CA LEU A 52 -23.31 -0.25 -16.00
C LEU A 52 -24.43 -0.53 -17.02
N GLN A 53 -24.68 -1.79 -17.35
CA GLN A 53 -25.79 -2.17 -18.24
C GLN A 53 -27.14 -1.70 -17.69
N LEU A 54 -27.40 -1.93 -16.40
CA LEU A 54 -28.63 -1.48 -15.75
C LEU A 54 -28.74 0.04 -15.73
N ARG A 55 -27.63 0.76 -15.56
CA ARG A 55 -27.61 2.23 -15.61
C ARG A 55 -27.95 2.74 -17.01
N VAL A 56 -27.38 2.14 -18.06
CA VAL A 56 -27.74 2.47 -19.45
C VAL A 56 -29.23 2.23 -19.67
N ARG A 57 -29.75 1.07 -19.26
CA ARG A 57 -31.18 0.77 -19.36
C ARG A 57 -32.05 1.76 -18.56
N ALA A 58 -31.64 2.13 -17.35
CA ALA A 58 -32.35 3.14 -16.55
C ALA A 58 -32.42 4.50 -17.25
N SER A 59 -31.38 4.88 -17.99
CA SER A 59 -31.37 6.12 -18.76
C SER A 59 -32.37 6.13 -19.92
N GLU A 60 -32.73 4.97 -20.48
CA GLU A 60 -33.81 4.83 -21.48
C GLU A 60 -35.17 5.23 -20.91
N PHE A 61 -35.34 5.11 -19.59
CA PHE A 61 -36.54 5.54 -18.86
C PHE A 61 -36.42 6.96 -18.28
N GLY A 62 -35.38 7.72 -18.65
CA GLY A 62 -35.15 9.09 -18.17
C GLY A 62 -34.59 9.18 -16.74
N ILE A 63 -34.15 8.06 -16.15
CA ILE A 63 -33.51 8.06 -14.83
C ILE A 63 -32.07 8.56 -14.99
N THR A 64 -31.79 9.75 -14.48
CA THR A 64 -30.47 10.39 -14.57
C THR A 64 -29.56 10.00 -13.41
N ASP A 65 -28.24 10.18 -13.58
CA ASP A 65 -27.25 9.99 -12.50
C ASP A 65 -27.55 10.86 -11.27
N ALA A 66 -28.17 12.04 -11.45
CA ALA A 66 -28.62 12.89 -10.36
C ALA A 66 -29.78 12.26 -9.56
N ALA A 67 -30.72 11.58 -10.24
CA ALA A 67 -31.81 10.85 -9.60
C ALA A 67 -31.26 9.63 -8.83
N LEU A 68 -30.32 8.90 -9.41
CA LEU A 68 -29.62 7.79 -8.75
C LEU A 68 -28.87 8.26 -7.50
N LYS A 69 -28.15 9.38 -7.60
CA LYS A 69 -27.44 9.97 -6.45
C LYS A 69 -28.40 10.40 -5.34
N LYS A 70 -29.54 11.01 -5.68
CA LYS A 70 -30.61 11.34 -4.70
C LYS A 70 -31.19 10.09 -4.04
N ALA A 71 -31.26 8.98 -4.77
CA ALA A 71 -31.68 7.68 -4.24
C ALA A 71 -30.59 6.94 -3.44
N GLY A 72 -29.41 7.55 -3.23
CA GLY A 72 -28.31 6.95 -2.49
C GLY A 72 -27.51 5.91 -3.28
N ILE A 73 -27.67 5.85 -4.61
CA ILE A 73 -26.94 4.94 -5.49
C ILE A 73 -25.76 5.72 -6.10
N PRO A 74 -24.52 5.52 -5.62
CA PRO A 74 -23.36 6.19 -6.19
C PRO A 74 -23.02 5.62 -7.57
N THR A 75 -22.67 6.50 -8.50
CA THR A 75 -22.12 6.08 -9.79
C THR A 75 -20.76 5.45 -9.56
N VAL A 76 -20.65 4.15 -9.76
CA VAL A 76 -19.36 3.46 -9.69
C VAL A 76 -18.50 3.98 -10.83
N ALA A 77 -17.42 4.69 -10.51
CA ALA A 77 -16.43 5.04 -11.52
C ALA A 77 -15.91 3.72 -12.11
N THR A 78 -16.06 3.53 -13.42
CA THR A 78 -15.27 2.52 -14.10
C THR A 78 -13.84 2.95 -13.89
N THR A 79 -13.10 2.23 -13.04
CA THR A 79 -11.66 2.38 -12.96
C THR A 79 -11.15 1.95 -14.32
N SER A 80 -11.06 2.90 -15.25
CA SER A 80 -10.22 2.78 -16.43
C SER A 80 -8.86 2.42 -15.84
N ARG A 81 -8.43 1.16 -16.00
CA ARG A 81 -7.06 0.74 -15.76
C ARG A 81 -6.18 1.54 -16.72
N ARG A 82 -5.92 2.79 -16.39
CA ARG A 82 -4.95 3.64 -17.06
C ARG A 82 -3.60 3.19 -16.55
N ASN A 83 -3.14 2.04 -17.05
CA ASN A 83 -1.72 1.74 -17.14
C ASN A 83 -1.13 2.77 -18.09
N GLY A 84 -0.84 3.93 -17.52
CA GLY A 84 -0.21 5.05 -18.17
C GLY A 84 0.52 5.78 -17.08
N THR A 85 1.69 5.25 -16.72
CA THR A 85 2.74 5.99 -16.03
C THR A 85 2.92 7.31 -16.77
N THR A 86 2.21 8.33 -16.31
CA THR A 86 2.42 9.69 -16.78
C THR A 86 3.67 10.14 -16.04
N ARG A 87 4.83 9.73 -16.57
CA ARG A 87 6.14 10.24 -16.18
C ARG A 87 6.09 11.74 -16.42
N ARG A 88 5.74 12.51 -15.39
CA ARG A 88 5.92 13.96 -15.39
C ARG A 88 7.40 14.20 -15.67
N ALA A 89 7.70 14.64 -16.89
CA ALA A 89 9.03 15.11 -17.23
C ALA A 89 9.39 16.26 -16.27
N PRO A 90 10.59 16.29 -15.68
CA PRO A 90 11.01 17.41 -14.86
C PRO A 90 11.06 18.65 -15.75
N ARG A 91 10.27 19.66 -15.38
CA ARG A 91 10.26 20.98 -16.00
C ARG A 91 11.62 21.61 -15.69
N ARG A 92 12.54 21.63 -16.67
CA ARG A 92 13.80 22.38 -16.59
C ARG A 92 13.44 23.84 -16.33
N THR A 93 13.66 24.31 -15.11
CA THR A 93 13.76 25.73 -14.79
C THR A 93 15.09 26.20 -15.34
N THR A 94 15.06 26.90 -16.48
CA THR A 94 16.20 27.69 -16.93
C THR A 94 16.27 28.94 -16.07
N SER A 95 17.13 28.90 -15.04
CA SER A 95 17.63 30.11 -14.38
C SER A 95 18.71 30.75 -15.26
N PRO A 96 18.70 32.07 -15.50
CA PRO A 96 19.92 32.82 -15.71
C PRO A 96 20.46 33.34 -14.37
N ALA A 97 21.76 33.53 -14.36
CA ALA A 97 22.63 33.58 -13.19
C ALA A 97 22.88 34.99 -12.65
N THR A 98 23.50 34.98 -11.45
CA THR A 98 24.48 35.95 -10.92
C THR A 98 23.93 37.05 -10.01
N SER A 99 24.27 36.98 -8.70
CA SER A 99 25.14 37.97 -8.03
C SER A 99 25.44 37.62 -6.57
N THR A 100 26.74 37.46 -6.30
CA THR A 100 27.51 37.77 -5.07
C THR A 100 27.32 37.02 -3.74
N PRO A 101 28.44 36.70 -3.05
CA PRO A 101 28.47 36.05 -1.74
C PRO A 101 28.43 37.07 -0.60
N THR A 102 27.90 36.67 0.55
CA THR A 102 28.20 37.35 1.81
C THR A 102 28.42 36.28 2.88
N GLN A 103 29.68 36.12 3.25
CA GLN A 103 30.07 35.45 4.48
C GLN A 103 29.50 36.25 5.65
N HIS A 104 28.84 35.56 6.58
CA HIS A 104 28.87 35.97 7.97
C HIS A 104 29.07 34.73 8.83
N GLU A 105 30.25 34.68 9.42
CA GLU A 105 30.56 33.91 10.61
C GLU A 105 29.55 34.25 11.71
N ASN A 106 29.12 33.24 12.46
CA ASN A 106 28.99 33.40 13.91
C ASN A 106 29.05 32.03 14.59
N THR A 107 30.23 31.75 15.10
CA THR A 107 30.52 30.79 16.17
C THR A 107 29.97 31.31 17.50
N ALA A 108 29.11 30.53 18.16
CA ALA A 108 28.92 30.48 19.62
C ALA A 108 28.02 29.27 19.89
N SER A 109 28.54 28.12 20.37
CA SER A 109 28.66 27.78 21.80
C SER A 109 27.47 28.24 22.64
N THR A 110 26.63 27.30 23.08
CA THR A 110 26.13 27.19 24.46
C THR A 110 25.45 25.83 24.63
N ASP A 111 26.17 24.96 25.33
CA ASP A 111 25.69 23.83 26.12
C ASP A 111 24.64 24.30 27.15
N HIS A 112 23.56 23.54 27.39
CA HIS A 112 22.89 23.42 28.70
C HIS A 112 21.76 22.38 28.67
N SER A 113 22.11 21.19 29.15
CA SER A 113 21.50 20.48 30.30
C SER A 113 19.98 20.31 30.44
N ASN A 114 19.58 19.03 30.45
CA ASN A 114 18.59 18.34 31.29
C ASN A 114 17.62 19.19 32.15
N HIS A 115 16.32 18.89 31.99
CA HIS A 115 15.40 18.85 33.12
C HIS A 115 14.54 17.59 33.05
N ASN A 116 14.77 16.72 34.03
CA ASN A 116 14.06 15.47 34.29
C ASN A 116 12.82 15.76 35.14
N ASP A 117 11.80 14.94 34.92
CA ASP A 117 10.45 14.98 35.47
C ASP A 117 10.36 15.17 37.00
N GLY A 118 9.40 15.99 37.41
CA GLY A 118 9.04 16.24 38.80
C GLY A 118 7.65 15.70 39.14
N VAL A 119 7.65 14.76 40.10
CA VAL A 119 6.68 14.45 41.17
C VAL A 119 5.23 14.15 40.79
#